data_AF-A0A1V6A0S0-F1
#
_entry.id   AF-A0A1V6A0S0-F1
#
_cell.length_a   1.000
_cell.length_b   1.000
_cell.length_c   1.000
_cell.angle_alpha   90.00
_cell.angle_beta   90.00
_cell.angle_gamma   90.00
#
_symmetry.space_group_name_H-M   'P 1'
#
loop_
_entity.id
_entity.type
_entity.pdbx_description
1 polymer ?
#
loop_
_entity_poly.entity_id
_entity_poly.type
_entity_poly.pdbx_seq_one_letter_code
_entity_poly.pdbx_strand_id
1 'polypeptide(L)'
;MGVLLSAGLAFIMPGETLTQVGGDSDGMIDHTFIPPHFYYTRQLSDHRWFGVGLLTLFGLGTDFPPDWYGKYNSYYANIQSPSLNPNLAWKVNDRLSLSMGVEVLWFECGARRRVPPSQQVPMGIDFRLLSDDVGYGWNVGLHFKLDEATRIGLHYRSQFNLTISGTAGFQGSRDAWGDLTLRRDVHVLYKPAGDPQV
;
A
#
# COMPACT_ATOMS: atom_id res chain seq x y z
N MET A 1 -13.43 32.68 6.32
CA MET A 1 -12.57 31.71 5.61
C MET A 1 -11.85 30.87 6.66
N GLY A 2 -12.29 29.62 6.86
CA GLY A 2 -11.70 28.72 7.86
C GLY A 2 -10.64 27.80 7.26
N VAL A 3 -9.65 27.44 8.07
CA VAL A 3 -8.68 26.37 7.80
C VAL A 3 -8.91 25.27 8.83
N LEU A 4 -8.95 24.02 8.36
CA LEU A 4 -8.98 22.82 9.16
C LEU A 4 -7.67 22.07 8.92
N LEU A 5 -6.99 21.69 10.00
CA LEU A 5 -5.80 20.86 9.94
C LEU A 5 -5.99 19.70 10.91
N SER A 6 -5.73 18.49 10.45
CA SER A 6 -5.79 17.27 11.23
C SER A 6 -4.55 16.44 10.93
N ALA A 7 -3.91 15.91 11.96
CA ALA A 7 -2.76 15.03 11.82
C ALA A 7 -2.85 13.97 12.90
N GLY A 8 -2.43 12.75 12.59
CA GLY A 8 -2.40 11.66 13.54
C GLY A 8 -1.49 10.54 13.08
N LEU A 9 -1.23 9.63 14.02
CA LEU A 9 -0.45 8.42 13.80
C LEU A 9 -1.35 7.24 14.15
N ALA A 10 -1.32 6.20 13.33
CA ALA A 10 -1.87 4.90 13.71
C ALA A 10 -0.71 3.95 14.03
N PHE A 11 -0.92 3.03 14.96
CA PHE A 11 0.05 2.01 15.33
C PHE A 11 -0.50 0.65 14.91
N ILE A 12 0.22 -0.05 14.04
CA ILE A 12 -0.13 -1.39 13.58
C ILE A 12 0.98 -2.33 14.03
N MET A 13 0.62 -3.30 14.86
CA MET A 13 1.52 -4.31 15.41
C MET A 13 1.01 -5.68 14.97
N PRO A 14 1.34 -6.14 13.75
CA PRO A 14 1.03 -7.50 13.35
C PRO A 14 1.85 -8.47 14.19
N GLY A 15 1.21 -9.53 14.66
CA GLY A 15 1.87 -10.63 15.35
C GLY A 15 1.31 -11.93 14.81
N GLU A 16 2.19 -12.84 14.37
CA GLU A 16 1.81 -14.17 13.93
C GLU A 16 2.73 -15.21 14.59
N THR A 17 2.12 -16.28 15.11
CA THR A 17 2.82 -17.44 15.64
C THR A 17 2.47 -18.63 14.76
N LEU A 18 3.47 -19.19 14.09
CA LEU A 18 3.27 -20.36 13.24
C LEU A 18 3.63 -21.62 14.03
N THR A 19 2.65 -22.49 14.24
CA THR A 19 2.82 -23.76 14.94
C THR A 19 2.90 -24.90 13.94
N GLN A 20 4.01 -25.65 13.96
CA GLN A 20 4.23 -26.79 13.10
C GLN A 20 3.40 -28.00 13.56
N VAL A 21 2.99 -28.85 12.61
CA VAL A 21 2.53 -30.22 12.93
C VAL A 21 3.75 -31.01 13.42
N GLY A 22 3.91 -31.07 14.75
CA GLY A 22 5.09 -31.62 15.41
C GLY A 22 5.43 -30.95 16.76
N GLY A 23 4.88 -29.76 17.03
CA GLY A 23 4.93 -29.10 18.35
C GLY A 23 5.88 -27.89 18.43
N ASP A 24 6.81 -27.74 17.50
CA ASP A 24 7.68 -26.55 17.44
C ASP A 24 6.92 -25.36 16.85
N SER A 25 7.05 -24.20 17.49
CA SER A 25 6.42 -22.94 17.09
C SER A 25 7.49 -21.88 16.90
N ASP A 26 7.42 -21.15 15.78
CA ASP A 26 8.33 -20.04 15.49
C ASP A 26 7.48 -18.76 15.37
N GLY A 27 7.88 -17.73 16.12
CA GLY A 27 7.18 -16.45 16.20
C GLY A 27 7.72 -15.47 15.15
N MET A 28 6.83 -14.67 14.58
CA MET A 28 7.24 -13.51 13.79
C MET A 28 8.01 -12.52 14.67
N ILE A 29 9.01 -11.85 14.10
CA ILE A 29 9.71 -10.75 14.78
C ILE A 29 8.74 -9.57 14.88
N ASP A 30 8.55 -9.05 16.09
CA ASP A 30 7.66 -7.90 16.33
C ASP A 30 8.14 -6.68 15.54
N HIS A 31 7.30 -6.21 14.61
CA HIS A 31 7.53 -4.96 13.87
C HIS A 31 6.36 -4.01 14.09
N THR A 32 6.62 -2.80 14.57
CA THR A 32 5.58 -1.77 14.70
C THR A 32 5.59 -0.88 13.47
N PHE A 33 4.51 -0.94 12.68
CA PHE A 33 4.29 -0.03 11.57
C PHE A 33 3.55 1.20 12.06
N ILE A 34 4.10 2.39 11.79
CA ILE A 34 3.51 3.67 12.20
C ILE A 34 3.13 4.47 10.94
N PRO A 35 1.98 4.20 10.31
CA PRO A 35 1.49 5.01 9.21
C PRO A 35 1.02 6.40 9.71
N PRO A 36 1.69 7.50 9.32
CA PRO A 36 1.17 8.83 9.59
C PRO A 36 -0.01 9.15 8.65
N HIS A 37 -0.94 9.96 9.14
CA HIS A 37 -1.95 10.60 8.31
C HIS A 37 -2.00 12.10 8.61
N PHE A 38 -2.14 12.88 7.54
CA PHE A 38 -2.22 14.32 7.58
C PHE A 38 -3.34 14.79 6.65
N TYR A 39 -4.15 15.72 7.10
CA TYR A 39 -5.22 16.32 6.32
C TYR A 39 -5.21 17.82 6.54
N TYR A 40 -5.19 18.56 5.45
CA TYR A 40 -5.29 20.00 5.45
C TYR A 40 -6.42 20.42 4.53
N THR A 41 -7.40 21.16 5.04
CA THR A 41 -8.52 21.68 4.25
C THR A 41 -8.67 23.18 4.49
N ARG A 42 -8.81 23.95 3.42
CA ARG A 42 -9.00 25.38 3.45
C ARG A 42 -10.23 25.78 2.63
N GLN A 43 -11.09 26.59 3.22
CA GLN A 43 -12.15 27.26 2.48
C GLN A 43 -11.54 28.39 1.64
N LEU A 44 -11.60 28.26 0.31
CA LEU A 44 -11.14 29.28 -0.63
C LEU A 44 -12.21 30.35 -0.87
N SER A 45 -13.48 29.97 -0.83
CA SER A 45 -14.64 30.86 -1.01
C SER A 45 -15.89 30.24 -0.37
N ASP A 46 -17.04 30.91 -0.44
CA ASP A 46 -18.31 30.36 0.10
C ASP A 46 -18.81 29.11 -0.63
N HIS A 47 -18.24 28.84 -1.82
CA HIS A 47 -18.63 27.72 -2.68
C HIS A 47 -17.47 26.79 -3.03
N ARG A 48 -16.25 27.02 -2.52
CA ARG A 48 -15.04 26.27 -2.90
C ARG A 48 -14.17 25.94 -1.70
N TRP A 49 -13.74 24.69 -1.62
CA TRP A 49 -12.81 24.20 -0.61
C TRP A 49 -11.68 23.46 -1.30
N PHE A 50 -10.47 23.66 -0.80
CA PHE A 50 -9.29 22.94 -1.23
C PHE A 50 -8.83 22.07 -0.08
N GLY A 51 -8.55 20.80 -0.36
CA GLY A 51 -8.05 19.84 0.61
C GLY A 51 -6.80 19.13 0.10
N VAL A 52 -5.94 18.72 1.02
CA VAL A 52 -4.81 17.84 0.76
C VAL A 52 -4.80 16.80 1.86
N GLY A 53 -4.93 15.53 1.48
CA GLY A 53 -4.74 14.39 2.36
C GLY A 53 -3.41 13.71 2.06
N LEU A 54 -2.66 13.36 3.09
CA LEU A 54 -1.48 12.52 3.04
C LEU A 54 -1.78 11.31 3.93
N LEU A 55 -1.80 10.14 3.32
CA LEU A 55 -2.31 8.90 3.91
C LEU A 55 -1.33 7.79 3.61
N THR A 56 -1.15 6.84 4.52
CA THR A 56 -0.45 5.60 4.17
C THR A 56 -1.51 4.51 4.04
N LEU A 57 -1.75 4.04 2.80
CA LEU A 57 -2.85 3.12 2.50
C LEU A 57 -2.53 1.70 2.94
N PHE A 58 -1.29 1.28 2.69
CA PHE A 58 -0.76 -0.01 3.10
C PHE A 58 0.58 0.19 3.79
N GLY A 59 0.75 -0.47 4.93
CA GLY A 59 1.98 -0.57 5.69
C GLY A 59 1.95 -1.90 6.41
N LEU A 60 2.40 -2.93 5.72
CA LEU A 60 2.41 -4.30 6.24
C LEU A 60 3.75 -4.92 5.90
N GLY A 61 4.41 -5.48 6.90
CA GLY A 61 5.57 -6.30 6.68
C GLY A 61 5.61 -7.46 7.66
N THR A 62 6.20 -8.54 7.19
CA THR A 62 6.47 -9.75 7.94
C THR A 62 7.97 -9.94 7.97
N ASP A 63 8.50 -10.17 9.17
CA ASP A 63 9.92 -10.40 9.38
C ASP A 63 10.05 -11.67 10.21
N PHE A 64 10.73 -12.67 9.66
CA PHE A 64 10.99 -13.95 10.30
C PHE A 64 12.50 -14.19 10.36
N PRO A 65 12.99 -14.91 11.38
CA PRO A 65 14.41 -15.25 11.49
C PRO A 65 14.93 -15.91 10.19
N PRO A 66 16.10 -15.53 9.66
CA PRO A 66 16.62 -16.08 8.39
C PRO A 66 16.81 -17.61 8.37
N ASP A 67 16.84 -18.24 9.55
CA ASP A 67 17.02 -19.67 9.75
C ASP A 67 15.70 -20.45 9.96
N TRP A 68 14.55 -19.77 9.98
CA TRP A 68 13.24 -20.37 10.24
C TRP A 68 12.83 -21.44 9.22
N TYR A 69 11.90 -22.30 9.60
CA TYR A 69 11.46 -23.45 8.80
C TYR A 69 11.04 -23.08 7.37
N GLY A 70 10.33 -21.95 7.20
CA GLY A 70 9.87 -21.44 5.91
C GLY A 70 10.86 -20.56 5.15
N LYS A 71 12.15 -20.53 5.53
CA LYS A 71 13.19 -19.66 4.92
C LYS A 71 13.31 -19.76 3.40
N TYR A 72 12.93 -20.89 2.83
CA TYR A 72 12.94 -21.11 1.38
C TYR A 72 11.71 -20.55 0.65
N ASN A 73 10.64 -20.20 1.37
CA ASN A 73 9.43 -19.60 0.82
C ASN A 73 9.54 -18.06 0.85
N SER A 74 9.68 -17.49 2.05
CA SER A 74 9.97 -16.06 2.29
C SER A 74 10.33 -15.88 3.76
N TYR A 75 11.28 -15.02 4.08
CA TYR A 75 11.55 -14.65 5.49
C TYR A 75 11.41 -13.15 5.76
N TYR A 76 11.30 -12.33 4.70
CA TYR A 76 11.01 -10.90 4.83
C TYR A 76 10.08 -10.49 3.69
N ALA A 77 8.96 -9.86 4.01
CA ALA A 77 8.13 -9.16 3.04
C ALA A 77 7.74 -7.81 3.64
N ASN A 78 7.85 -6.72 2.90
CA ASN A 78 7.39 -5.40 3.34
C ASN A 78 6.70 -4.71 2.17
N ILE A 79 5.53 -4.13 2.44
CA ILE A 79 4.78 -3.33 1.48
C ILE A 79 4.40 -2.03 2.17
N GLN A 80 4.86 -0.92 1.61
CA GLN A 80 4.55 0.42 2.08
C GLN A 80 4.01 1.26 0.92
N SER A 81 2.96 2.02 1.19
CA SER A 81 2.36 2.86 0.14
C SER A 81 1.79 4.18 0.67
N PRO A 82 2.63 5.21 0.84
CA PRO A 82 2.14 6.54 1.12
C PRO A 82 1.45 7.11 -0.11
N SER A 83 0.34 7.80 0.10
CA SER A 83 -0.46 8.48 -0.91
C SER A 83 -0.68 9.94 -0.55
N LEU A 84 -0.65 10.78 -1.57
CA LEU A 84 -0.96 12.20 -1.48
C LEU A 84 -2.16 12.48 -2.38
N ASN A 85 -3.24 12.98 -1.79
CA ASN A 85 -4.48 13.31 -2.47
C ASN A 85 -4.83 14.80 -2.30
N PRO A 86 -4.37 15.68 -3.21
CA PRO A 86 -4.98 16.99 -3.38
C PRO A 86 -6.39 16.86 -3.96
N ASN A 87 -7.34 17.58 -3.37
CA ASN A 87 -8.73 17.63 -3.79
C ASN A 87 -9.28 19.06 -3.80
N LEU A 88 -10.29 19.25 -4.62
CA LEU A 88 -11.05 20.48 -4.73
C LEU A 88 -12.54 20.13 -4.64
N ALA A 89 -13.22 20.69 -3.65
CA ALA A 89 -14.65 20.57 -3.47
C ALA A 89 -15.35 21.87 -3.85
N TRP A 90 -16.49 21.72 -4.51
CA TRP A 90 -17.32 22.79 -5.04
C TRP A 90 -18.76 22.57 -4.60
N LYS A 91 -19.34 23.55 -3.92
CA LYS A 91 -20.77 23.58 -3.62
C LYS A 91 -21.47 24.16 -4.85
N VAL A 92 -22.16 23.30 -5.59
CA VAL A 92 -22.92 23.69 -6.79
C VAL A 92 -24.19 24.42 -6.36
N ASN A 93 -24.93 23.84 -5.41
CA ASN A 93 -26.18 24.38 -4.86
C ASN A 93 -26.29 24.04 -3.36
N ASP A 94 -27.31 24.55 -2.66
CA ASP A 94 -27.55 24.20 -1.24
C ASP A 94 -27.85 22.71 -0.99
N ARG A 95 -28.20 21.98 -2.05
CA ARG A 95 -28.45 20.53 -2.01
C ARG A 95 -27.36 19.69 -2.64
N LEU A 96 -26.49 20.25 -3.49
CA LEU A 96 -25.51 19.49 -4.27
C LEU A 96 -24.10 20.04 -4.11
N SER A 97 -23.17 19.17 -3.74
CA SER A 97 -21.74 19.45 -3.72
C SER A 97 -20.99 18.38 -4.51
N LEU A 98 -19.96 18.79 -5.24
CA LEU A 98 -19.07 17.91 -5.99
C LEU A 98 -17.66 18.05 -5.40
N SER A 99 -16.89 16.97 -5.40
CA SER A 99 -15.44 17.02 -5.21
C SER A 99 -14.74 16.32 -6.35
N MET A 100 -13.54 16.78 -6.66
CA MET A 100 -12.62 16.12 -7.58
C MET A 100 -11.22 16.22 -6.99
N GLY A 101 -10.48 15.12 -7.03
CA GLY A 101 -9.10 15.06 -6.58
C GLY A 101 -8.24 14.23 -7.50
N VAL A 102 -6.94 14.49 -7.44
CA VAL A 102 -5.92 13.62 -8.03
C VAL A 102 -5.15 12.98 -6.91
N GLU A 103 -4.70 11.75 -7.09
CA GLU A 103 -3.99 11.01 -6.08
C GLU A 103 -2.71 10.44 -6.65
N VAL A 104 -1.62 10.68 -5.94
CA VAL A 104 -0.31 10.10 -6.23
C VAL A 104 -0.04 9.09 -5.14
N LEU A 105 0.25 7.86 -5.54
CA LEU A 105 0.56 6.75 -4.65
C LEU A 105 2.00 6.34 -4.91
N TRP A 106 2.87 6.47 -3.92
CA TRP A 106 4.16 5.78 -3.97
C TRP A 106 3.95 4.37 -3.44
N PHE A 107 4.50 3.37 -4.11
CA PHE A 107 4.39 1.98 -3.74
C PHE A 107 5.78 1.38 -3.65
N GLU A 108 6.10 0.83 -2.49
CA GLU A 108 7.37 0.17 -2.22
C GLU A 108 7.08 -1.25 -1.75
N CYS A 109 7.78 -2.23 -2.34
CA CYS A 109 7.68 -3.63 -2.01
C CYS A 109 9.07 -4.25 -1.89
N GLY A 110 9.34 -4.91 -0.76
CA GLY A 110 10.56 -5.67 -0.53
C GLY A 110 10.21 -7.13 -0.22
N ALA A 111 10.88 -8.07 -0.85
CA ALA A 111 10.76 -9.49 -0.54
C ALA A 111 12.14 -10.14 -0.44
N ARG A 112 12.35 -11.01 0.56
CA ARG A 112 13.58 -11.79 0.72
C ARG A 112 13.29 -13.25 0.99
N ARG A 113 14.05 -14.14 0.35
CA ARG A 113 13.95 -15.60 0.54
C ARG A 113 15.31 -16.25 0.35
N ARG A 114 15.54 -17.40 0.98
CA ARG A 114 16.68 -18.27 0.65
C ARG A 114 16.33 -19.18 -0.51
N VAL A 115 17.28 -19.42 -1.40
CA VAL A 115 17.17 -20.43 -2.45
C VAL A 115 17.87 -21.70 -1.94
N PRO A 116 17.21 -22.88 -1.97
CA PRO A 116 17.84 -24.12 -1.55
C PRO A 116 19.02 -24.47 -2.48
N PRO A 117 20.10 -25.05 -1.94
CA PRO A 117 21.21 -25.51 -2.76
C PRO A 117 20.71 -26.54 -3.80
N SER A 118 21.22 -26.43 -5.02
CA SER A 118 20.87 -27.30 -6.15
C SER A 118 22.15 -27.90 -6.77
N GLN A 119 22.02 -28.88 -7.67
CA GLN A 119 23.19 -29.45 -8.34
C GLN A 119 24.03 -28.41 -9.11
N GLN A 120 23.43 -27.29 -9.56
CA GLN A 120 24.15 -26.18 -10.19
C GLN A 120 24.68 -25.13 -9.20
N VAL A 121 24.14 -25.08 -7.96
CA VAL A 121 24.52 -24.09 -6.95
C VAL A 121 24.70 -24.79 -5.60
N PRO A 122 25.94 -25.18 -5.25
CA PRO A 122 26.22 -26.01 -4.06
C PRO A 122 25.94 -25.31 -2.72
N MET A 123 25.83 -23.98 -2.71
CA MET A 123 25.62 -23.15 -1.53
C MET A 123 24.26 -22.45 -1.62
N GLY A 124 23.52 -22.39 -0.51
CA GLY A 124 22.26 -21.63 -0.48
C GLY A 124 22.52 -20.15 -0.75
N ILE A 125 21.75 -19.55 -1.66
CA ILE A 125 21.86 -18.13 -2.04
C ILE A 125 20.74 -17.34 -1.38
N ASP A 126 21.06 -16.13 -0.90
CA ASP A 126 20.06 -15.16 -0.45
C ASP A 126 19.53 -14.38 -1.66
N PHE A 127 18.21 -14.44 -1.89
CA PHE A 127 17.51 -13.70 -2.94
C PHE A 127 16.81 -12.51 -2.32
N ARG A 128 17.13 -11.31 -2.81
CA ARG A 128 16.50 -10.05 -2.39
C ARG A 128 15.84 -9.39 -3.59
N LEU A 129 14.57 -9.06 -3.45
CA LEU A 129 13.80 -8.26 -4.39
C LEU A 129 13.41 -6.96 -3.71
N LEU A 130 13.84 -5.84 -4.26
CA LEU A 130 13.34 -4.52 -3.90
C LEU A 130 12.72 -3.91 -5.14
N SER A 131 11.46 -3.51 -5.02
CA SER A 131 10.71 -2.90 -6.11
C SER A 131 9.99 -1.65 -5.61
N ASP A 132 10.02 -0.60 -6.42
CA ASP A 132 9.36 0.67 -6.17
C ASP A 132 8.64 1.15 -7.42
N ASP A 133 7.55 1.90 -7.22
CA ASP A 133 6.85 2.56 -8.31
C ASP A 133 5.96 3.71 -7.81
N VAL A 134 5.56 4.60 -8.73
CA VAL A 134 4.63 5.70 -8.47
C VAL A 134 3.40 5.57 -9.34
N GLY A 135 2.26 5.32 -8.69
CA GLY A 135 0.96 5.27 -9.32
C GLY A 135 0.23 6.60 -9.27
N TYR A 136 -0.51 6.89 -10.34
CA TYR A 136 -1.38 8.06 -10.43
C TYR A 136 -2.83 7.61 -10.55
N GLY A 137 -3.72 8.33 -9.88
CA GLY A 137 -5.16 8.12 -9.90
C GLY A 137 -5.93 9.42 -9.75
N TRP A 138 -7.24 9.33 -9.89
CA TRP A 138 -8.16 10.44 -9.68
C TRP A 138 -9.40 9.97 -8.94
N ASN A 139 -10.08 10.88 -8.26
CA ASN A 139 -11.32 10.59 -7.57
C ASN A 139 -12.32 11.72 -7.76
N VAL A 140 -13.59 11.37 -7.68
CA VAL A 140 -14.72 12.29 -7.73
C VAL A 140 -15.75 11.90 -6.69
N GLY A 141 -16.29 12.90 -6.00
CA GLY A 141 -17.36 12.75 -5.03
C GLY A 141 -18.56 13.59 -5.42
N LEU A 142 -19.74 13.04 -5.22
CA LEU A 142 -21.01 13.75 -5.27
C LEU A 142 -21.65 13.65 -3.89
N HIS A 143 -22.12 14.76 -3.38
CA HIS A 143 -22.81 14.82 -2.11
C HIS A 143 -24.14 15.55 -2.28
N PHE A 144 -25.23 14.82 -2.06
CA PHE A 144 -26.60 15.30 -2.13
C PHE A 144 -27.22 15.38 -0.74
N LYS A 145 -27.71 16.57 -0.38
CA LYS A 145 -28.54 16.78 0.80
C LYS A 145 -30.01 16.73 0.35
N LEU A 146 -30.73 15.66 0.72
CA LEU A 146 -32.16 15.55 0.44
C LEU A 146 -32.95 16.44 1.39
N ASP A 147 -32.70 16.28 2.69
CA ASP A 147 -33.33 17.02 3.78
C ASP A 147 -32.28 17.39 4.85
N GLU A 148 -32.71 18.03 5.95
CA GLU A 148 -31.80 18.37 7.05
C GLU A 148 -31.22 17.15 7.77
N ALA A 149 -31.99 16.06 7.82
CA ALA A 149 -31.57 14.79 8.41
C ALA A 149 -30.85 13.86 7.43
N THR A 150 -31.15 13.94 6.13
CA THR A 150 -30.71 12.94 5.15
C THR A 150 -29.70 13.52 4.16
N ARG A 151 -28.50 12.94 4.14
CA ARG A 151 -27.43 13.25 3.21
C ARG A 151 -26.97 11.95 2.54
N ILE A 152 -26.81 11.98 1.24
CA ILE A 152 -26.32 10.85 0.42
C ILE A 152 -25.02 11.28 -0.24
N GLY A 153 -23.99 10.46 -0.10
CA GLY A 153 -22.71 10.62 -0.79
C GLY A 153 -22.49 9.49 -1.78
N LEU A 154 -22.06 9.83 -2.98
CA LEU A 154 -21.47 8.90 -3.95
C LEU A 154 -20.01 9.27 -4.11
N HIS A 155 -19.11 8.30 -4.06
CA HIS A 155 -17.70 8.52 -4.28
C HIS A 155 -17.17 7.47 -5.24
N TYR A 156 -16.43 7.92 -6.24
CA TYR A 156 -15.76 7.07 -7.21
C TYR A 156 -14.27 7.40 -7.24
N ARG A 157 -13.45 6.37 -7.19
CA ARG A 157 -11.99 6.48 -7.25
C ARG A 157 -11.49 5.59 -8.38
N SER A 158 -10.61 6.13 -9.20
CA SER A 158 -9.99 5.39 -10.30
C SER A 158 -9.07 4.30 -9.78
N GLN A 159 -8.77 3.34 -10.65
CA GLN A 159 -7.67 2.42 -10.45
C GLN A 159 -6.34 3.18 -10.52
N PHE A 160 -5.32 2.67 -9.81
CA PHE A 160 -3.94 3.11 -9.95
C PHE A 160 -3.26 2.23 -10.99
N ASN A 161 -2.57 2.85 -11.93
CA ASN A 161 -1.65 2.14 -12.81
C ASN A 161 -0.29 2.12 -12.13
N LEU A 162 0.19 0.93 -11.79
CA LEU A 162 1.52 0.72 -11.20
C LEU A 162 2.35 -0.15 -12.15
N THR A 163 3.50 0.34 -12.59
CA THR A 163 4.54 -0.40 -13.31
C THR A 163 5.69 -0.70 -12.35
N ILE A 164 5.52 -1.76 -11.57
CA ILE A 164 6.50 -2.19 -10.55
C ILE A 164 7.82 -2.59 -11.22
N SER A 165 8.86 -1.80 -10.98
CA SER A 165 10.24 -2.12 -11.39
C SER A 165 11.05 -2.46 -10.15
N GLY A 166 11.96 -3.43 -10.24
CA GLY A 166 12.74 -3.84 -9.09
C GLY A 166 14.03 -4.55 -9.45
N THR A 167 14.92 -4.62 -8.46
CA THR A 167 16.25 -5.23 -8.57
C THR A 167 16.27 -6.53 -7.78
N ALA A 168 16.78 -7.58 -8.43
CA ALA A 168 16.97 -8.89 -7.82
C ALA A 168 18.47 -9.16 -7.60
N GLY A 169 18.89 -9.21 -6.33
CA GLY A 169 20.27 -9.52 -5.93
C GLY A 169 20.45 -10.94 -5.43
N PHE A 170 21.62 -11.54 -5.71
CA PHE A 170 22.04 -12.86 -5.26
C PHE A 170 23.36 -12.76 -4.51
N GLN A 171 23.42 -13.16 -3.23
CA GLN A 171 24.68 -13.18 -2.49
C GLN A 171 25.24 -14.61 -2.35
N GLY A 172 26.33 -14.90 -3.06
CA GLY A 172 27.04 -16.19 -3.02
C GLY A 172 28.47 -16.09 -3.57
N SER A 173 29.46 -15.99 -2.67
CA SER A 173 30.93 -16.16 -2.81
C SER A 173 31.71 -15.66 -4.06
N ARG A 174 31.11 -14.86 -4.92
CA ARG A 174 31.79 -13.96 -5.87
C ARG A 174 30.85 -12.78 -6.06
N ASP A 175 31.31 -11.57 -5.77
CA ASP A 175 30.55 -10.33 -5.89
C ASP A 175 30.08 -10.09 -7.33
N ALA A 176 29.02 -10.78 -7.74
CA ALA A 176 28.32 -10.57 -9.00
C ALA A 176 27.09 -9.71 -8.70
N TRP A 177 27.31 -8.40 -8.69
CA TRP A 177 26.25 -7.40 -8.75
C TRP A 177 25.64 -7.45 -10.16
N GLY A 178 24.36 -7.78 -10.27
CA GLY A 178 23.66 -7.82 -11.54
C GLY A 178 22.25 -7.27 -11.39
N ASP A 179 21.98 -6.16 -12.08
CA ASP A 179 20.64 -5.59 -12.18
C ASP A 179 19.85 -6.38 -13.22
N LEU A 180 18.81 -7.10 -12.78
CA LEU A 180 17.83 -7.73 -13.67
C LEU A 180 16.51 -6.96 -13.55
N THR A 181 16.30 -5.99 -14.45
CA THR A 181 15.02 -5.27 -14.55
C THR A 181 13.96 -6.21 -15.15
N LEU A 182 13.11 -6.76 -14.30
CA LEU A 182 11.96 -7.54 -14.74
C LEU A 182 10.81 -6.60 -15.13
N ARG A 183 10.58 -6.41 -16.43
CA ARG A 183 9.40 -5.69 -16.94
C ARG A 183 8.19 -6.62 -16.84
N ARG A 184 7.36 -6.45 -15.81
CA ARG A 184 6.03 -7.08 -15.73
C ARG A 184 4.99 -6.01 -15.55
N ASP A 185 4.09 -5.90 -16.53
CA ASP A 185 2.86 -5.12 -16.42
C ASP A 185 1.93 -5.86 -15.45
N VAL A 186 1.96 -5.48 -14.16
CA VAL A 186 1.05 -6.04 -13.16
C VAL A 186 -0.21 -5.20 -13.16
N HIS A 187 -1.22 -5.65 -13.90
CA HIS A 187 -2.57 -5.11 -13.81
C HIS A 187 -3.22 -5.57 -12.51
N VAL A 188 -3.23 -4.73 -11.48
CA VAL A 188 -3.99 -4.99 -10.25
C VAL A 188 -5.47 -4.74 -10.54
N LEU A 189 -6.17 -5.78 -10.98
CA LEU A 189 -7.62 -5.78 -11.15
C LEU A 189 -8.30 -5.83 -9.78
N TYR A 190 -8.80 -4.69 -9.29
CA TYR A 190 -9.76 -4.66 -8.21
C TYR A 190 -11.14 -5.09 -8.75
N LYS A 191 -11.50 -6.36 -8.53
CA LYS A 191 -12.85 -6.88 -8.79
C LYS A 191 -13.65 -6.80 -7.48
N PRO A 192 -14.68 -5.95 -7.35
CA PRO A 192 -15.55 -5.98 -6.17
C PRO A 192 -16.25 -7.34 -6.10
N ALA A 193 -16.24 -7.94 -4.92
CA ALA A 193 -16.81 -9.25 -4.65
C ALA A 193 -18.33 -9.25 -4.88
N GLY A 194 -18.80 -10.21 -5.68
CA GLY A 194 -20.23 -10.43 -5.90
C GLY A 194 -20.52 -11.24 -7.15
N ASP A 195 -20.32 -12.56 -7.09
CA ASP A 195 -21.32 -13.49 -7.65
C ASP A 195 -21.12 -14.88 -7.02
N PRO A 196 -22.16 -15.48 -6.40
CA PRO A 196 -22.10 -16.82 -5.86
C PRO A 196 -22.17 -17.84 -6.99
N GLN A 197 -21.22 -18.78 -7.01
CA GLN A 197 -21.26 -19.94 -7.89
C GLN A 197 -22.30 -20.93 -7.34
N VAL A 198 -23.36 -21.14 -8.15
CA VAL A 198 -24.22 -22.33 -8.34
C VAL A 198 -24.61 -23.14 -7.11
#